data_AF-Q4J9F7-F1
#
_entry.id   AF-Q4J9F7-F1
#
_cell.length_a   1.000
_cell.length_b   1.000
_cell.length_c   1.000
_cell.angle_alpha   90.00
_cell.angle_beta   90.00
_cell.angle_gamma   90.00
#
_symmetry.space_group_name_H-M   'P 1'
#
loop_
_entity.id
_entity.type
_entity.pdbx_description
1 polymer ?
#
loop_
_entity_poly.entity_id
_entity_poly.type
_entity_poly.pdbx_seq_one_letter_code
_entity_poly.pdbx_strand_id
1 'polypeptide(L)'
;MDEIDLRTIDSKFVEILLEEYFADNNSVINDFYIIKLSEDIEKKVFRFKVWLSRPTDNKIDGFTGYLFFYRNRVKIKLPMVKEKQIDDALILKAVQLFQRIYLTKRVYY
;
A
#
# COMPACT_ATOMS: atom_id res chain seq x y z
N MET A 1 -21.61 6.59 4.87
CA MET A 1 -20.30 6.45 4.20
C MET A 1 -20.39 5.19 3.38
N ASP A 2 -20.28 5.29 2.06
CA ASP A 2 -20.28 4.11 1.20
C ASP A 2 -19.08 3.23 1.57
N GLU A 3 -19.35 1.93 1.75
CA GLU A 3 -18.33 0.94 2.07
C GLU A 3 -17.36 0.87 0.88
N ILE A 4 -16.11 1.29 1.09
CA ILE A 4 -15.09 1.30 0.03
C ILE A 4 -14.80 -0.15 -0.35
N ASP A 5 -15.16 -0.53 -1.59
CA ASP A 5 -14.85 -1.87 -2.09
C ASP A 5 -13.35 -1.98 -2.40
N LEU A 6 -12.60 -2.50 -1.43
CA LEU A 6 -11.16 -2.71 -1.50
C LEU A 6 -10.72 -3.64 -2.64
N ARG A 7 -11.65 -4.33 -3.33
CA ARG A 7 -11.35 -5.14 -4.52
C ARG A 7 -11.05 -4.29 -5.75
N THR A 8 -11.59 -3.07 -5.81
CA THR A 8 -11.42 -2.14 -6.93
C THR A 8 -10.03 -1.47 -6.98
N ILE A 9 -9.23 -1.68 -5.95
CA ILE A 9 -7.90 -1.10 -5.74
C ILE A 9 -6.89 -1.58 -6.79
N ASP A 10 -6.14 -0.67 -7.40
CA ASP A 10 -5.08 -0.94 -8.37
C ASP A 10 -3.67 -0.78 -7.76
N SER A 11 -2.62 -0.93 -8.59
CA SER A 11 -1.24 -0.77 -8.13
C SER A 11 -0.91 0.65 -7.66
N LYS A 12 -1.64 1.68 -8.11
CA LYS A 12 -1.41 3.08 -7.71
C LYS A 12 -1.95 3.36 -6.32
N PHE A 13 -3.10 2.81 -5.98
CA PHE A 13 -3.55 2.85 -4.60
C PHE A 13 -2.57 2.10 -3.67
N VAL A 14 -2.03 0.95 -4.12
CA VAL A 14 -1.05 0.18 -3.32
C VAL A 14 0.22 1.00 -3.05
N GLU A 15 0.68 1.77 -4.02
CA GLU A 15 1.81 2.70 -3.89
C GLU A 15 1.56 3.72 -2.78
N ILE A 16 0.42 4.43 -2.83
CA ILE A 16 0.02 5.41 -1.81
C ILE A 16 -0.09 4.77 -0.43
N LEU A 17 -0.74 3.60 -0.33
CA LEU A 17 -0.90 2.91 0.95
C LEU A 17 0.46 2.55 1.58
N LEU A 18 1.41 2.12 0.76
CA LEU A 18 2.76 1.78 1.24
C LEU A 18 3.55 3.03 1.64
N GLU A 19 3.47 4.11 0.87
CA GLU A 19 4.06 5.40 1.22
C GLU A 19 3.59 5.87 2.60
N GLU A 20 2.29 5.90 2.82
CA GLU A 20 1.70 6.29 4.10
C GLU A 20 2.10 5.34 5.23
N TYR A 21 2.09 4.02 4.98
CA TYR A 21 2.47 3.02 5.98
C TYR A 21 3.90 3.20 6.47
N PHE A 22 4.85 3.50 5.59
CA PHE A 22 6.26 3.60 5.94
C PHE A 22 6.68 5.03 6.34
N ALA A 23 5.98 6.07 5.86
CA ALA A 23 6.18 7.44 6.32
C ALA A 23 5.90 7.58 7.82
N ASP A 24 4.82 6.95 8.31
CA ASP A 24 4.47 6.92 9.74
C ASP A 24 5.52 6.15 10.59
N ASN A 25 6.41 5.37 9.97
CA ASN A 25 7.47 4.59 10.62
C ASN A 25 8.88 5.21 10.49
N ASN A 26 9.00 6.52 10.22
CA ASN A 26 10.27 7.28 10.16
C ASN A 26 11.33 6.72 9.19
N SER A 27 10.92 5.99 8.15
CA SER A 27 11.83 5.44 7.14
C SER A 27 11.75 6.23 5.83
N VAL A 28 12.90 6.66 5.30
CA VAL A 28 12.96 7.31 3.98
C VAL A 28 12.87 6.23 2.91
N ILE A 29 11.73 6.20 2.22
CA ILE A 29 11.54 5.32 1.08
C ILE A 29 12.03 6.05 -0.16
N ASN A 30 12.93 5.41 -0.90
CA ASN A 30 13.41 5.96 -2.16
C ASN A 30 12.56 5.50 -3.33
N ASP A 31 12.13 4.24 -3.34
CA ASP A 31 11.45 3.64 -4.49
C ASP A 31 10.60 2.41 -4.12
N PHE A 32 9.54 2.21 -4.90
CA PHE A 32 8.67 1.03 -4.83
C PHE A 32 8.59 0.32 -6.17
N TYR A 33 8.57 -1.01 -6.09
CA TYR A 33 8.19 -1.85 -7.21
C TYR A 33 7.02 -2.74 -6.82
N ILE A 34 5.90 -2.66 -7.52
CA ILE A 34 4.65 -3.36 -7.17
C ILE A 34 4.22 -4.25 -8.33
N ILE A 35 3.97 -5.54 -8.05
CA ILE A 35 3.36 -6.50 -8.97
C ILE A 35 2.12 -7.10 -8.32
N LYS A 36 1.00 -7.09 -9.04
CA LYS A 36 -0.18 -7.89 -8.70
C LYS A 36 0.09 -9.37 -8.98
N LEU A 37 0.02 -10.21 -7.95
CA LEU A 37 0.28 -11.65 -8.08
C LEU A 37 -0.99 -12.47 -8.29
N SER A 38 -2.09 -12.06 -7.66
CA SER A 38 -3.34 -12.81 -7.67
C SER A 38 -4.53 -11.89 -7.49
N GLU A 39 -5.64 -12.23 -8.12
CA GLU A 39 -6.95 -11.64 -7.86
C GLU A 39 -7.99 -12.73 -8.02
N ASP A 40 -8.73 -12.96 -6.95
CA ASP A 40 -9.95 -13.75 -6.95
C ASP A 40 -11.08 -12.91 -6.31
N ILE A 41 -12.28 -13.49 -6.23
CA ILE A 41 -13.48 -12.78 -5.77
C ILE A 41 -13.35 -12.34 -4.30
N GLU A 42 -12.57 -13.06 -3.48
CA GLU A 42 -12.47 -12.86 -2.04
C GLU A 42 -11.24 -12.04 -1.64
N LYS A 43 -10.16 -12.13 -2.41
CA LYS A 43 -8.91 -11.44 -2.11
C LYS A 43 -8.11 -11.04 -3.35
N LYS A 44 -7.37 -9.95 -3.19
CA LYS A 44 -6.36 -9.47 -4.13
C LYS A 44 -5.01 -9.41 -3.45
N VAL A 45 -3.98 -9.94 -4.11
CA VAL A 45 -2.63 -10.05 -3.55
C VAL A 45 -1.64 -9.29 -4.41
N PHE A 46 -0.90 -8.38 -3.77
CA PHE A 46 0.19 -7.64 -4.37
C PHE A 46 1.49 -8.01 -3.69
N ARG A 47 2.53 -8.24 -4.48
CA ARG A 47 3.90 -8.29 -4.01
C ARG A 47 4.55 -6.96 -4.30
N PHE A 48 5.23 -6.41 -3.31
CA PHE A 48 6.01 -5.21 -3.48
C PHE A 48 7.45 -5.44 -3.07
N LYS A 49 8.36 -4.71 -3.68
CA LYS A 49 9.75 -4.56 -3.25
C LYS A 49 9.97 -3.10 -2.91
N VAL A 50 10.50 -2.85 -1.72
CA VAL A 50 10.81 -1.51 -1.23
C VAL A 50 12.30 -1.43 -0.98
N TRP A 51 12.87 -0.26 -1.29
CA TRP A 51 14.24 0.09 -0.96
C TRP A 51 14.22 1.22 0.06
N LEU A 52 14.70 0.92 1.27
CA LEU A 52 14.81 1.87 2.36
C LEU A 52 16.24 2.41 2.41
N SER A 53 16.38 3.73 2.34
CA SER A 53 17.65 4.40 2.60
C SER A 53 17.77 4.67 4.08
N ARG A 54 18.83 4.18 4.71
CA ARG A 54 19.16 4.57 6.08
C ARG A 54 20.06 5.81 6.03
N PRO A 55 19.61 6.97 6.55
CA PRO A 55 20.40 8.19 6.52
C PRO A 55 21.73 8.09 7.29
N THR A 56 21.83 7.11 8.21
CA THR A 56 22.94 6.97 9.15
C THR A 56 24.17 6.30 8.56
N ASP A 57 24.04 5.45 7.53
CA ASP A 57 25.17 4.71 6.96
C ASP A 57 25.18 4.67 5.41
N ASN A 58 24.31 5.45 4.75
CA ASN A 58 24.14 5.49 3.29
C ASN A 58 23.89 4.11 2.66
N LYS A 59 23.43 3.13 3.43
CA LYS A 59 23.04 1.83 2.89
C LYS A 59 21.61 1.84 2.41
N ILE A 60 21.40 1.17 1.29
CA ILE A 60 20.08 0.89 0.73
C ILE A 60 19.76 -0.56 1.05
N ASP A 61 18.78 -0.78 1.93
CA ASP A 61 18.25 -2.10 2.19
C ASP A 61 16.99 -2.34 1.36
N GLY A 62 17.03 -3.39 0.55
CA GLY A 62 15.89 -3.82 -0.24
C GLY A 62 15.21 -5.02 0.39
N PHE A 63 13.89 -4.99 0.49
CA PHE A 63 13.14 -6.19 0.86
C PHE A 63 11.83 -6.36 0.11
N THR A 64 11.33 -7.59 0.10
CA THR A 64 10.07 -7.95 -0.55
C THR A 64 9.00 -8.22 0.49
N GLY A 65 7.83 -7.61 0.31
CA GLY A 65 6.65 -7.80 1.12
C GLY A 65 5.43 -8.15 0.28
N TYR A 66 4.34 -8.47 0.97
CA TYR A 66 3.06 -8.81 0.38
C TYR A 66 1.94 -8.01 1.03
N LEU A 67 0.99 -7.56 0.22
CA LEU A 67 -0.26 -6.97 0.66
C LEU A 67 -1.42 -7.85 0.22
N PHE A 68 -2.35 -8.07 1.13
CA PHE A 68 -3.55 -8.85 0.94
C PHE A 68 -4.75 -7.94 1.19
N PHE A 69 -5.51 -7.68 0.13
CA PHE A 69 -6.75 -6.93 0.18
C PHE A 69 -7.90 -7.92 0.22
N TYR A 70 -8.57 -7.97 1.36
CA TYR A 70 -9.86 -8.63 1.51
C TYR A 70 -10.95 -7.58 1.35
N ARG A 71 -12.20 -8.02 1.19
CA ARG A 71 -13.35 -7.11 1.06
C ARG A 71 -13.42 -6.01 2.13
N ASN A 72 -13.06 -6.33 3.38
CA ASN A 72 -13.23 -5.45 4.54
C ASN A 72 -11.94 -5.17 5.34
N ARG A 73 -10.78 -5.66 4.89
CA ARG A 73 -9.51 -5.47 5.61
C ARG A 73 -8.32 -5.59 4.70
N VAL A 74 -7.23 -4.94 5.08
CA VAL A 74 -5.92 -5.09 4.43
C VAL A 74 -4.93 -5.69 5.41
N LYS A 75 -4.17 -6.69 4.94
CA LYS A 75 -3.05 -7.26 5.71
C LYS A 75 -1.75 -7.06 4.97
N ILE A 76 -0.69 -6.78 5.71
CA ILE A 76 0.68 -6.67 5.21
C ILE A 76 1.55 -7.78 5.81
N LYS A 77 2.41 -8.35 4.97
CA LYS A 77 3.44 -9.32 5.36
C LYS A 77 4.79 -8.77 4.93
N LEU A 78 5.60 -8.40 5.92
CA LEU A 78 7.00 -7.98 5.74
C LEU A 78 7.93 -9.19 5.97
N PRO A 79 9.18 -9.16 5.48
CA PRO A 79 10.15 -10.19 5.79
C PRO A 79 10.33 -10.33 7.31
N MET A 80 10.40 -11.57 7.80
CA MET A 80 10.59 -11.89 9.23
C MET A 80 9.48 -11.42 10.18
N VAL A 81 8.41 -10.78 9.70
CA VAL A 81 7.25 -10.36 10.51
C VAL A 81 6.06 -11.27 10.23
N LYS A 82 5.29 -11.63 11.26
CA LYS A 82 3.98 -12.27 11.09
C LYS A 82 3.03 -11.31 10.37
N GLU A 83 2.06 -11.85 9.63
CA GLU A 83 1.04 -11.02 8.98
C GLU A 83 0.38 -10.05 9.98
N LYS A 84 0.37 -8.76 9.63
CA LYS A 84 -0.21 -7.70 10.43
C LYS A 84 -1.39 -7.08 9.69
N GLN A 85 -2.49 -6.85 10.39
CA GLN A 85 -3.59 -6.05 9.85
C GLN A 85 -3.19 -4.58 9.83
N ILE A 86 -3.48 -3.90 8.71
CA ILE A 86 -3.30 -2.47 8.58
C ILE A 86 -4.47 -1.77 9.28
N ASP A 87 -4.19 -0.68 9.98
CA ASP A 87 -5.19 0.14 10.67
C ASP A 87 -6.17 0.75 9.65
N ASP A 88 -7.46 0.70 9.99
CA ASP A 88 -8.54 1.26 9.17
C ASP A 88 -8.38 2.77 8.97
N ALA A 89 -7.79 3.48 9.93
CA ALA A 89 -7.49 4.92 9.80
C ALA A 89 -6.45 5.19 8.69
N LEU A 90 -5.43 4.34 8.57
CA LEU A 90 -4.42 4.43 7.51
C LEU A 90 -5.04 4.11 6.15
N ILE A 91 -5.89 3.08 6.08
CA ILE A 91 -6.62 2.72 4.86
C ILE A 91 -7.49 3.90 4.40
N LEU A 92 -8.23 4.52 5.32
CA LEU A 92 -9.07 5.67 5.01
C LEU A 92 -8.26 6.86 4.48
N LYS A 93 -7.10 7.14 5.09
CA LYS A 93 -6.18 8.19 4.63
C LYS A 93 -5.70 7.91 3.20
N ALA A 94 -5.26 6.69 2.92
CA ALA A 94 -4.82 6.28 1.58
C ALA A 94 -5.95 6.38 0.55
N VAL A 95 -7.19 6.02 0.91
CA VAL A 95 -8.36 6.17 0.03
C VAL A 95 -8.62 7.64 -0.27
N GLN A 96 -8.63 8.52 0.73
CA GLN A 96 -8.84 9.94 0.51
C GLN A 96 -7.77 10.55 -0.40
N LEU A 97 -6.50 10.18 -0.21
CA LEU A 97 -5.41 10.60 -1.08
C LEU A 97 -5.58 10.10 -2.51
N PHE A 98 -5.90 8.81 -2.68
CA PHE A 98 -6.15 8.22 -3.99
C PHE A 98 -7.31 8.92 -4.73
N GLN A 99 -8.42 9.17 -4.04
CA GLN A 99 -9.57 9.90 -4.60
C GLN A 99 -9.19 11.32 -5.01
N ARG A 100 -8.42 12.04 -4.16
CA ARG A 100 -7.98 13.41 -4.43
C ARG A 100 -7.02 13.51 -5.63
N ILE A 101 -6.10 12.55 -5.78
CA ILE A 101 -5.10 12.57 -6.84
C ILE A 101 -5.70 12.08 -8.17
N TYR A 102 -6.52 11.03 -8.13
CA TYR A 102 -6.93 10.29 -9.33
C TYR A 102 -8.41 10.45 -9.71
N LEU A 103 -9.33 10.64 -8.76
CA LEU A 103 -10.75 10.79 -9.07
C LEU A 103 -11.20 12.24 -9.26
N THR A 104 -10.53 13.21 -8.62
CA THR A 104 -10.83 14.64 -8.87
C THR A 104 -10.58 15.06 -10.33
N LYS A 105 -9.73 14.33 -11.06
CA LYS A 105 -9.49 14.57 -12.50
C LYS A 105 -10.63 14.12 -13.44
N ARG A 106 -11.62 13.36 -12.96
CA ARG A 106 -12.75 12.90 -13.80
C ARG A 106 -13.94 13.86 -13.88
N VAL A 107 -13.97 14.93 -13.09
CA VAL A 107 -15.10 15.89 -13.05
C VAL A 107 -14.88 17.09 -14.01
N TYR A 108 -13.69 17.20 -14.61
CA TYR A 108 -13.32 18.33 -15.47
C TYR A 108 -13.09 17.98 -16.95
N TYR A 109 -13.61 16.84 -17.42
CA TYR A 109 -13.66 16.50 -18.85
C TYR A 109 -15.09 16.23 -19.30
#